data_AF-A0A0S4V911-F1
#
_entry.id   AF-A0A0S4V911-F1
#
_cell.length_a   1.000
_cell.length_b   1.000
_cell.length_c   1.000
_cell.angle_alpha   90.00
_cell.angle_beta   90.00
_cell.angle_gamma   90.00
#
_symmetry.space_group_name_H-M   'P 1'
#
loop_
_entity.id
_entity.type
_entity.pdbx_description
1 polymer ?
#
loop_
_entity_poly.entity_id
_entity_poly.type
_entity_poly.pdbx_seq_one_letter_code
_entity_poly.pdbx_strand_id
1 'polypeptide(L)'
;MIDFSAEILSGKSIGNILLGANISEYLHEMYASHEVEVKQYRLPNGEARCSYSLGRVLTIATHPDGLIFSIGCNRGYKGRYKACLYPGQTMDEVSKATERQRIFNGSVIINDDFGFSFVLPAPYDEVADHIGDIPPGLVLDEVYVSDFSMWNPHR
;
A
#
# COMPACT_ATOMS: atom_id res chain seq x y z
N MET A 1 -5.65 14.82 11.51
CA MET A 1 -5.48 15.53 10.24
C MET A 1 -4.78 14.58 9.28
N ILE A 2 -5.42 14.32 8.15
CA ILE A 2 -4.91 13.53 7.04
C ILE A 2 -3.74 14.32 6.43
N ASP A 3 -2.57 13.70 6.37
CA ASP A 3 -1.33 14.38 5.99
C ASP A 3 -0.54 13.55 4.96
N PHE A 4 -0.49 14.02 3.71
CA PHE A 4 0.20 13.30 2.63
C PHE A 4 1.74 13.32 2.74
N SER A 5 2.29 13.94 3.79
CA SER A 5 3.70 13.93 4.13
C SER A 5 4.05 13.10 5.37
N ALA A 6 3.03 12.60 6.08
CA ALA A 6 3.23 11.81 7.29
C ALA A 6 4.01 10.52 7.01
N GLU A 7 4.80 10.08 7.98
CA GLU A 7 5.56 8.83 7.87
C GLU A 7 4.64 7.64 7.55
N ILE A 8 5.13 6.75 6.67
CA ILE A 8 4.48 5.47 6.41
C ILE A 8 4.90 4.51 7.53
N LEU A 9 3.94 4.02 8.30
CA LEU A 9 4.18 3.10 9.41
C LEU A 9 3.69 1.71 9.04
N SER A 10 4.62 0.77 8.88
CA SER A 10 4.32 -0.63 8.55
C SER A 10 3.28 -1.24 9.48
N GLY A 11 2.30 -1.93 8.90
CA GLY A 11 1.21 -2.61 9.61
C GLY A 11 0.32 -1.68 10.44
N LYS A 12 0.42 -0.36 10.23
CA LYS A 12 -0.20 0.61 11.13
C LYS A 12 -0.90 1.78 10.43
N SER A 13 -0.20 2.55 9.59
CA SER A 13 -0.80 3.78 9.06
C SER A 13 -0.09 4.38 7.85
N ILE A 14 -0.87 5.10 7.04
CA ILE A 14 -0.41 6.09 6.05
C ILE A 14 -1.28 7.34 6.21
N GLY A 15 -0.68 8.52 6.12
CA GLY A 15 -1.42 9.77 6.15
C GLY A 15 -2.13 10.07 7.46
N ASN A 16 -1.63 9.55 8.59
CA ASN A 16 -2.30 9.54 9.90
C ASN A 16 -3.66 8.80 9.92
N ILE A 17 -3.93 7.97 8.91
CA ILE A 17 -5.08 7.06 8.88
C ILE A 17 -4.61 5.71 9.41
N LEU A 18 -5.31 5.18 10.41
CA LEU A 18 -4.92 3.95 11.09
C LEU A 18 -5.59 2.72 10.49
N LEU A 19 -4.83 1.65 10.30
CA LEU A 19 -5.39 0.32 10.10
C LEU A 19 -6.21 -0.10 11.33
N GLY A 20 -7.34 -0.76 11.08
CA GLY A 20 -8.26 -1.21 12.12
C GLY A 20 -9.18 -0.13 12.69
N ALA A 21 -9.00 1.13 12.32
CA ALA A 21 -9.96 2.19 12.63
C ALA A 21 -11.18 2.10 11.71
N ASN A 22 -12.27 2.77 12.08
CA ASN A 22 -13.43 2.88 11.21
C ASN A 22 -13.31 4.11 10.31
N ILE A 23 -13.65 3.97 9.03
CA ILE A 23 -13.56 5.08 8.06
C ILE A 23 -14.39 6.30 8.46
N SER A 24 -15.49 6.11 9.22
CA SER A 24 -16.34 7.20 9.71
C SER A 24 -15.59 8.24 10.53
N GLU A 25 -14.49 7.87 11.19
CA GLU A 25 -13.62 8.79 11.93
C GLU A 25 -12.95 9.83 11.02
N TYR A 26 -12.78 9.50 9.73
CA TYR A 26 -12.06 10.32 8.75
C TYR A 26 -12.97 10.99 7.73
N LEU A 27 -14.20 10.49 7.51
CA LEU A 27 -15.08 10.94 6.41
C LEU A 27 -15.27 12.46 6.36
N HIS A 28 -15.50 13.11 7.51
CA HIS A 28 -15.70 14.55 7.54
C HIS A 28 -14.50 15.31 6.96
N GLU A 29 -13.30 14.95 7.40
CA GLU A 29 -12.06 15.57 6.91
C GLU A 29 -11.78 15.20 5.44
N MET A 30 -11.98 13.93 5.07
CA MET A 30 -11.79 13.45 3.70
C MET A 30 -12.58 14.31 2.70
N TYR A 31 -13.89 14.49 2.95
CA TYR A 31 -14.77 15.25 2.06
C TYR A 31 -14.62 16.77 2.19
N ALA A 32 -14.07 17.28 3.30
CA ALA A 32 -13.82 18.71 3.46
C ALA A 32 -12.54 19.18 2.74
N SER A 33 -11.52 18.32 2.65
CA SER A 33 -10.17 18.71 2.23
C SER A 33 -9.72 18.10 0.90
N HIS A 34 -10.41 17.08 0.39
CA HIS A 34 -9.96 16.31 -0.76
C HIS A 34 -11.10 15.97 -1.73
N GLU A 35 -10.76 15.81 -3.00
CA GLU A 35 -11.61 15.09 -3.95
C GLU A 35 -11.62 13.61 -3.55
N VAL A 36 -12.80 13.04 -3.32
CA VAL A 36 -12.97 11.65 -2.88
C VAL A 36 -13.70 10.86 -3.96
N GLU A 37 -13.02 9.87 -4.52
CA GLU A 37 -13.64 8.87 -5.40
C GLU A 37 -13.94 7.60 -4.60
N VAL A 38 -15.18 7.10 -4.65
CA VAL A 38 -15.59 5.89 -3.94
C VAL A 38 -15.87 4.77 -4.94
N LYS A 39 -15.30 3.59 -4.70
CA LYS A 39 -15.56 2.39 -5.51
C LYS A 39 -16.00 1.25 -4.62
N GLN A 40 -17.08 0.59 -5.01
CA GLN A 40 -17.51 -0.67 -4.41
C GLN A 40 -17.20 -1.79 -5.40
N TYR A 41 -16.61 -2.87 -4.89
CA TYR A 41 -16.23 -4.02 -5.70
C TYR A 41 -16.42 -5.31 -4.92
N ARG A 42 -16.41 -6.43 -5.64
CA ARG A 42 -16.47 -7.77 -5.05
C ARG A 42 -15.18 -8.50 -5.34
N LEU A 43 -14.66 -9.19 -4.35
CA LEU A 43 -13.57 -10.14 -4.50
C LEU A 43 -14.07 -11.39 -5.25
N PRO A 44 -13.17 -12.22 -5.81
CA PRO A 44 -13.56 -13.46 -6.48
C PRO A 44 -14.38 -14.42 -5.61
N ASN A 45 -14.21 -14.36 -4.28
CA ASN A 45 -14.99 -15.13 -3.32
C ASN A 45 -16.39 -14.53 -3.01
N GLY A 46 -16.77 -13.43 -3.69
CA GLY A 46 -18.07 -12.76 -3.57
C GLY A 46 -18.14 -11.70 -2.47
N GLU A 47 -17.13 -11.59 -1.60
CA GLU A 47 -17.08 -10.59 -0.54
C GLU A 47 -17.04 -9.17 -1.08
N ALA A 48 -17.90 -8.30 -0.54
CA ALA A 48 -17.90 -6.89 -0.87
C ALA A 48 -16.75 -6.14 -0.18
N ARG A 49 -16.23 -5.15 -0.88
CA ARG A 49 -15.23 -4.19 -0.41
C ARG A 49 -15.59 -2.79 -0.88
N CYS A 50 -15.16 -1.80 -0.12
CA CYS A 50 -15.23 -0.40 -0.50
C CYS A 50 -13.81 0.17 -0.54
N SER A 51 -13.52 1.05 -1.50
CA SER A 51 -12.31 1.85 -1.50
C SER A 51 -12.62 3.33 -1.69
N TYR A 52 -11.83 4.16 -1.03
CA TYR A 52 -11.85 5.61 -1.10
C TYR A 52 -10.51 6.08 -1.64
N SER A 53 -10.51 6.79 -2.77
CA SER A 53 -9.32 7.44 -3.31
C SER A 53 -9.39 8.94 -3.01
N LEU A 54 -8.39 9.45 -2.29
CA LEU A 54 -8.28 10.85 -1.91
C LEU A 54 -7.27 11.54 -2.81
N GLY A 55 -7.74 12.52 -3.60
CA GLY A 55 -6.91 13.31 -4.51
C GLY A 55 -6.11 12.46 -5.50
N ARG A 56 -6.54 11.21 -5.76
CA ARG A 56 -5.82 10.21 -6.55
C ARG A 56 -4.40 9.88 -6.05
N VAL A 57 -4.12 10.11 -4.77
CA VAL A 57 -2.80 9.85 -4.17
C VAL A 57 -2.88 8.80 -3.07
N LEU A 58 -3.88 8.88 -2.20
CA LEU A 58 -4.09 7.97 -1.09
C LEU A 58 -5.31 7.10 -1.38
N THR A 59 -5.21 5.79 -1.15
CA THR A 59 -6.29 4.82 -1.29
C THR A 59 -6.54 4.15 0.05
N ILE A 60 -7.79 4.13 0.51
CA ILE A 60 -8.20 3.49 1.75
C ILE A 60 -9.19 2.41 1.40
N ALA A 61 -8.90 1.15 1.74
CA ALA A 61 -9.80 0.03 1.50
C ALA A 61 -10.44 -0.43 2.82
N THR A 62 -11.75 -0.67 2.76
CA THR A 62 -12.55 -1.04 3.92
C THR A 62 -13.40 -2.27 3.68
N HIS A 63 -13.72 -2.97 4.76
CA HIS A 63 -14.84 -3.89 4.80
C HIS A 63 -16.17 -3.11 4.67
N PRO A 64 -17.29 -3.79 4.39
CA PRO A 64 -18.60 -3.14 4.28
C PRO A 64 -19.07 -2.42 5.55
N ASP A 65 -18.58 -2.83 6.72
CA ASP A 65 -18.84 -2.17 8.02
C ASP A 65 -17.97 -0.91 8.26
N GLY A 66 -17.10 -0.58 7.31
CA GLY A 66 -16.21 0.57 7.36
C GLY A 66 -14.87 0.31 8.06
N LEU A 67 -14.58 -0.93 8.51
CA LEU A 67 -13.28 -1.26 9.08
C LEU A 67 -12.19 -1.16 8.02
N ILE A 68 -11.19 -0.32 8.28
CA ILE A 68 -10.05 -0.10 7.38
C ILE A 68 -9.09 -1.29 7.51
N PHE A 69 -8.88 -2.02 6.43
CA PHE A 69 -7.99 -3.20 6.43
C PHE A 69 -6.73 -2.99 5.57
N SER A 70 -6.71 -1.99 4.69
CA SER A 70 -5.55 -1.70 3.86
C SER A 70 -5.53 -0.23 3.47
N ILE A 71 -4.35 0.39 3.48
CA ILE A 71 -4.14 1.78 3.09
C ILE A 71 -2.95 1.82 2.13
N GLY A 72 -3.12 2.42 0.96
CA GLY A 72 -2.06 2.55 -0.02
C GLY A 72 -1.85 3.99 -0.46
N CYS A 73 -0.69 4.27 -1.03
CA CYS A 73 -0.41 5.54 -1.66
C CYS A 73 0.50 5.39 -2.87
N ASN A 74 0.47 6.39 -3.76
CA ASN A 74 1.32 6.42 -4.95
C ASN A 74 2.39 7.53 -4.90
N ARG A 75 3.15 7.69 -5.98
CA ARG A 75 4.23 8.69 -6.14
C ARG A 75 3.87 10.15 -5.82
N GLY A 76 2.58 10.48 -5.71
CA GLY A 76 2.11 11.78 -5.24
C GLY A 76 2.38 12.00 -3.74
N TYR A 77 2.43 10.93 -2.95
CA TYR A 77 2.65 10.96 -1.51
C TYR A 77 4.10 11.34 -1.17
N LYS A 78 4.30 12.13 -0.11
CA LYS A 78 5.60 12.71 0.25
C LYS A 78 6.25 12.09 1.47
N GLY A 79 5.45 11.41 2.30
CA GLY A 79 5.98 10.65 3.42
C GLY A 79 6.73 9.40 2.98
N ARG A 80 7.52 8.84 3.90
CA ARG A 80 8.43 7.72 3.63
C ARG A 80 8.29 6.66 4.71
N TYR A 81 8.60 5.42 4.38
CA TYR A 81 8.80 4.34 5.33
C TYR A 81 10.28 4.28 5.73
N LYS A 82 10.56 4.27 7.04
CA LYS A 82 11.94 4.26 7.60
C LYS A 82 12.85 5.33 6.97
N ALA A 83 12.29 6.49 6.64
CA ALA A 83 12.93 7.63 5.98
C ALA A 83 13.55 7.41 4.58
N CYS A 84 13.70 6.16 4.11
CA CYS A 84 14.39 5.82 2.87
C CYS A 84 13.50 5.26 1.76
N LEU A 85 12.33 4.72 2.10
CA LEU A 85 11.48 4.02 1.15
C LEU A 85 10.20 4.79 0.85
N TYR A 86 9.86 4.93 -0.43
CA TYR A 86 8.71 5.71 -0.89
C TYR A 86 8.26 5.29 -2.29
N PRO A 87 6.97 5.49 -2.63
CA PRO A 87 6.47 5.21 -3.97
C PRO A 87 7.15 6.09 -5.02
N GLY A 88 7.46 5.48 -6.17
CA GLY A 88 8.19 6.11 -7.28
C GLY A 88 9.68 5.79 -7.30
N GLN A 89 10.19 4.97 -6.38
CA GLN A 89 11.55 4.44 -6.46
C GLN A 89 11.66 3.33 -7.50
N THR A 90 12.83 3.21 -8.11
CA THR A 90 13.21 2.07 -8.94
C THR A 90 13.49 0.83 -8.10
N MET A 91 13.35 -0.36 -8.70
CA MET A 91 13.69 -1.63 -8.05
C MET A 91 15.15 -1.66 -7.58
N ASP A 92 16.08 -1.05 -8.33
CA ASP A 92 17.50 -0.93 -7.95
C ASP A 92 17.69 -0.07 -6.70
N GLU A 93 17.01 1.08 -6.61
CA GLU A 93 17.04 1.94 -5.42
C GLU A 93 16.48 1.22 -4.19
N VAL A 94 15.36 0.50 -4.34
CA VAL A 94 14.78 -0.30 -3.26
C VAL A 94 15.74 -1.42 -2.83
N SER A 95 16.33 -2.13 -3.80
CA SER A 95 17.30 -3.21 -3.54
C SER A 95 18.53 -2.72 -2.79
N LYS A 96 19.02 -1.52 -3.10
CA LYS A 96 20.16 -0.90 -2.38
C LYS A 96 19.81 -0.42 -0.99
N ALA A 97 18.56 -0.06 -0.75
CA ALA A 97 18.07 0.46 0.53
C ALA A 97 17.61 -0.65 1.50
N THR A 98 17.58 -1.91 1.07
CA THR A 98 17.01 -3.02 1.85
C THR A 98 17.92 -4.25 1.84
N GLU A 99 17.85 -5.07 2.88
CA GLU A 99 18.68 -6.27 3.04
C GLU A 99 18.11 -7.46 2.27
N ARG A 100 16.78 -7.52 2.13
CA ARG A 100 16.08 -8.63 1.48
C ARG A 100 14.83 -8.16 0.76
N GLN A 101 14.55 -8.74 -0.40
CA GLN A 101 13.31 -8.51 -1.17
C GLN A 101 12.75 -9.86 -1.61
N ARG A 102 11.42 -10.02 -1.58
CA ARG A 102 10.73 -11.25 -2.00
C ARG A 102 9.41 -10.90 -2.68
N ILE A 103 9.04 -11.67 -3.69
CA ILE A 103 7.77 -11.49 -4.39
C ILE A 103 6.69 -12.35 -3.74
N PHE A 104 5.55 -11.74 -3.45
CA PHE A 104 4.33 -12.41 -3.00
C PHE A 104 3.13 -11.74 -3.66
N ASN A 105 2.31 -12.52 -4.36
CA ASN A 105 1.01 -12.06 -4.91
C ASN A 105 1.11 -10.71 -5.64
N GLY A 106 2.05 -10.61 -6.59
CA GLY A 106 2.27 -9.38 -7.36
C GLY A 106 2.83 -8.19 -6.56
N SER A 107 3.41 -8.44 -5.39
CA SER A 107 3.98 -7.41 -4.52
C SER A 107 5.39 -7.77 -4.07
N VAL A 108 6.21 -6.76 -3.80
CA VAL A 108 7.53 -6.92 -3.18
C VAL A 108 7.43 -6.66 -1.69
N ILE A 109 7.72 -7.70 -0.90
CA ILE A 109 7.93 -7.61 0.55
C ILE A 109 9.41 -7.42 0.82
N ILE A 110 9.74 -6.46 1.67
CA ILE A 110 11.11 -6.08 2.01
C ILE A 110 11.46 -6.48 3.43
N ASN A 111 12.68 -6.96 3.67
CA ASN A 111 13.21 -7.29 5.00
C ASN A 111 12.28 -8.17 5.85
N ASP A 112 11.46 -9.00 5.20
CA ASP A 112 10.43 -9.84 5.82
C ASP A 112 9.42 -9.05 6.67
N ASP A 113 9.23 -7.77 6.37
CA ASP A 113 8.22 -6.91 6.98
C ASP A 113 6.89 -7.07 6.24
N PHE A 114 6.01 -7.89 6.83
CA PHE A 114 4.68 -8.17 6.31
C PHE A 114 3.63 -7.10 6.67
N GLY A 115 4.05 -5.91 7.11
CA GLY A 115 3.15 -4.77 7.29
C GLY A 115 3.23 -3.72 6.18
N PHE A 116 4.18 -3.85 5.25
CA PHE A 116 4.44 -2.91 4.16
C PHE A 116 4.78 -3.67 2.88
N SER A 117 4.28 -3.20 1.74
CA SER A 117 4.62 -3.76 0.43
C SER A 117 4.74 -2.68 -0.65
N PHE A 118 5.56 -2.96 -1.65
CA PHE A 118 5.47 -2.31 -2.96
C PHE A 118 4.62 -3.17 -3.89
N VAL A 119 3.75 -2.55 -4.69
CA VAL A 119 2.99 -3.26 -5.73
C VAL A 119 3.83 -3.32 -7.00
N LEU A 120 3.91 -4.49 -7.62
CA LEU A 120 4.53 -4.62 -8.93
C LEU A 120 3.58 -4.07 -10.00
N PRO A 121 4.06 -3.25 -10.93
CA PRO A 121 3.25 -2.86 -12.08
C PRO A 121 3.15 -4.02 -13.08
N ALA A 122 2.05 -4.03 -13.84
CA ALA A 122 1.88 -4.95 -14.95
C ALA A 122 3.04 -4.85 -15.97
N PRO A 123 3.51 -5.97 -16.54
CA PRO A 123 3.00 -7.33 -16.35
C PRO A 123 3.62 -8.09 -15.15
N TYR A 124 4.54 -7.46 -14.40
CA TYR A 124 5.37 -8.14 -13.40
C TYR A 124 4.59 -8.60 -12.16
N ASP A 125 3.42 -8.02 -11.91
CA ASP A 125 2.49 -8.50 -10.88
C ASP A 125 2.01 -9.94 -11.11
N GLU A 126 1.98 -10.39 -12.37
CA GLU A 126 1.52 -11.73 -12.75
C GLU A 126 2.65 -12.67 -13.17
N VAL A 127 3.72 -12.15 -13.79
CA VAL A 127 4.72 -13.00 -14.47
C VAL A 127 6.05 -13.14 -13.73
N ALA A 128 6.32 -12.33 -12.70
CA ALA A 128 7.59 -12.38 -11.98
C ALA A 128 7.53 -13.34 -10.78
N ASP A 129 8.40 -14.36 -10.78
CA ASP A 129 8.51 -15.32 -9.68
C ASP A 129 9.72 -15.00 -8.76
N HIS A 130 10.71 -14.27 -9.29
CA HIS A 130 11.95 -13.94 -8.60
C HIS A 130 12.30 -12.45 -8.76
N ILE A 131 13.00 -11.89 -7.76
CA ILE A 131 13.47 -10.49 -7.81
C ILE A 131 14.38 -10.25 -9.02
N GLY A 132 15.14 -11.26 -9.46
CA GLY A 132 15.98 -11.19 -10.66
C GLY A 132 15.21 -11.05 -11.97
N ASP A 133 13.92 -11.34 -11.99
CA ASP A 133 13.04 -11.18 -13.16
C ASP A 133 12.60 -9.71 -13.33
N ILE A 134 12.74 -8.90 -12.28
CA ILE A 134 12.33 -7.51 -12.26
C ILE A 134 13.47 -6.64 -12.82
N PRO A 135 13.23 -5.82 -13.86
CA PRO A 135 14.23 -4.90 -14.35
C PRO A 135 14.69 -3.93 -13.25
N PRO A 136 16.00 -3.67 -13.09
CA PRO A 136 16.50 -2.76 -12.07
C PRO A 136 15.90 -1.34 -12.16
N GLY A 137 15.60 -0.87 -13.38
CA GLY A 137 14.98 0.43 -13.63
C GLY A 137 13.45 0.46 -13.51
N LEU A 138 12.78 -0.66 -13.18
CA LEU A 138 11.34 -0.68 -13.02
C LEU A 138 10.93 0.21 -11.85
N VAL A 139 10.00 1.14 -12.09
CA VAL A 139 9.51 2.06 -11.06
C VAL A 139 8.36 1.42 -10.29
N LEU A 140 8.47 1.39 -8.97
CA LEU A 140 7.47 0.88 -8.04
C LEU A 140 6.64 2.06 -7.51
N ASP A 141 5.53 2.33 -8.18
CA ASP A 141 4.74 3.55 -7.98
C ASP A 141 3.78 3.52 -6.81
N GLU A 142 3.47 2.35 -6.30
CA GLU A 142 2.44 2.15 -5.30
C GLU A 142 2.99 1.34 -4.14
N VAL A 143 2.63 1.78 -2.94
CA VAL A 143 2.92 1.07 -1.69
C VAL A 143 1.64 0.87 -0.91
N TYR A 144 1.58 -0.21 -0.14
CA TYR A 144 0.47 -0.48 0.76
C TYR A 144 0.97 -0.85 2.15
N VAL A 145 0.17 -0.46 3.14
CA VAL A 145 0.24 -0.90 4.52
C VAL A 145 -1.02 -1.70 4.83
N SER A 146 -0.84 -2.94 5.27
CA SER A 146 -1.90 -3.92 5.58
C SER A 146 -1.31 -5.01 6.49
N ASP A 147 -2.11 -5.96 6.96
CA ASP A 147 -1.62 -7.21 7.52
C ASP A 147 -1.39 -8.24 6.39
N PHE A 148 -0.13 -8.45 6.00
CA PHE A 148 0.28 -9.47 5.03
C PHE A 148 0.85 -10.72 5.70
N SER A 149 0.68 -10.91 7.00
CA SER A 149 1.26 -12.05 7.76
C SER A 149 0.88 -13.42 7.21
N MET A 150 -0.26 -13.53 6.51
CA MET A 150 -0.69 -14.75 5.82
C MET A 150 0.26 -15.19 4.70
N TRP A 151 1.10 -14.30 4.18
CA TRP A 151 2.09 -14.60 3.14
C TRP A 151 3.42 -15.09 3.74
N ASN A 152 3.59 -15.04 5.06
CA ASN A 152 4.81 -15.49 5.71
C ASN A 152 4.88 -17.02 5.70
N PRO A 153 5.87 -17.64 5.03
CA PRO A 153 6.01 -19.10 4.98
C PRO A 153 6.44 -19.74 6.31
N HIS A 154 6.80 -18.94 7.32
CA HIS A 154 7.25 -19.40 8.64
C HIS A 154 6.23 -19.15 9.76
N ARG A 155 4.97 -18.93 9.40
CA ARG A 155 3.88 -18.72 10.36
C ARG A 155 3.45 -20.01 11.06
#